data_AF-A0A535XF73-F1
#
_entry.id   AF-A0A535XF73-F1
#
_cell.length_a   1.000
_cell.length_b   1.000
_cell.length_c   1.000
_cell.angle_alpha   90.00
_cell.angle_beta   90.00
_cell.angle_gamma   90.00
#
_symmetry.space_group_name_H-M   'P 1'
#
loop_
_entity.id
_entity.type
_entity.pdbx_description
1 polymer ?
#
loop_
_entity_poly.entity_id
_entity_poly.type
_entity_poly.pdbx_seq_one_letter_code
_entity_poly.pdbx_strand_id
1 'polypeptide(L)'
;MDTPTEAPEEVNVPSEHVAVVAMFSDRGAAEDAVDGLLASGFADDQISLVARGAGSDESGKFIPGGLMVTVSAKGREADAERVLRDHEAREVTTNRIGATGKVGEET
;
A
#
# COMPACT_ATOMS: atom_id res chain seq x y z
N MET A 1 -38.59 -33.12 -4.17
CA MET A 1 -38.82 -32.01 -5.12
C MET A 1 -39.16 -30.81 -4.25
N ASP A 2 -38.38 -29.75 -4.15
CA ASP A 2 -37.13 -29.33 -4.77
C ASP A 2 -36.47 -28.36 -3.77
N THR A 3 -35.20 -28.10 -3.98
CA THR A 3 -34.16 -27.57 -3.08
C THR A 3 -34.41 -26.20 -2.43
N PRO A 4 -33.80 -25.92 -1.24
CA PRO A 4 -33.67 -24.56 -0.73
C PRO A 4 -32.69 -23.76 -1.60
N THR A 5 -33.08 -22.53 -1.93
CA THR A 5 -32.24 -21.51 -2.57
C THR A 5 -31.03 -21.23 -1.69
N GLU A 6 -29.88 -21.80 -2.04
CA GLU A 6 -28.58 -21.30 -1.61
C GLU A 6 -28.40 -19.88 -2.18
N ALA A 7 -28.46 -18.89 -1.29
CA ALA A 7 -27.87 -17.59 -1.56
C ALA A 7 -26.39 -17.81 -1.91
N PRO A 8 -25.79 -17.07 -2.85
CA PRO A 8 -24.37 -17.18 -3.08
C PRO A 8 -23.68 -16.80 -1.77
N GLU A 9 -23.10 -17.79 -1.10
CA GLU A 9 -22.03 -17.56 -0.15
C GLU A 9 -20.99 -16.76 -0.92
N GLU A 10 -20.95 -15.44 -0.67
CA GLU A 10 -19.80 -14.61 -0.94
C GLU A 10 -18.65 -15.26 -0.18
N VAL A 11 -17.97 -16.16 -0.90
CA VAL A 11 -16.67 -16.68 -0.54
C VAL A 11 -15.77 -15.47 -0.36
N ASN A 12 -15.69 -14.99 0.88
CA ASN A 12 -14.68 -14.06 1.36
C ASN A 12 -13.36 -14.82 1.32
N VAL A 13 -12.86 -15.05 0.10
CA VAL A 13 -11.48 -15.44 -0.13
C VAL A 13 -10.66 -14.32 0.53
N PRO A 14 -9.95 -14.60 1.63
CA PRO A 14 -9.05 -13.62 2.20
C PRO A 14 -7.99 -13.42 1.13
N SER A 15 -8.18 -12.40 0.31
CA SER A 15 -7.19 -12.08 -0.70
C SER A 15 -6.04 -11.51 0.10
N GLU A 16 -5.04 -12.34 0.37
CA GLU A 16 -3.73 -11.92 0.85
C GLU A 16 -3.19 -10.95 -0.20
N HIS A 17 -3.52 -9.67 -0.04
CA HIS A 17 -3.04 -8.61 -0.89
C HIS A 17 -1.79 -8.07 -0.24
N VAL A 18 -0.66 -8.28 -0.92
CA VAL A 18 0.60 -7.68 -0.49
C VAL A 18 0.60 -6.25 -0.99
N ALA A 19 0.71 -5.31 -0.06
CA ALA A 19 0.83 -3.89 -0.35
C ALA A 19 2.26 -3.45 -0.03
N VAL A 20 2.86 -2.75 -0.97
CA VAL A 20 4.15 -2.09 -0.75
C VAL A 20 3.85 -0.65 -0.39
N VAL A 21 4.27 -0.23 0.80
CA VAL A 21 4.11 1.12 1.31
C VAL A 21 5.46 1.79 1.29
N ALA A 22 5.54 2.97 0.68
CA ALA A 22 6.72 3.80 0.67
C ALA A 22 6.44 5.19 1.25
N MET A 23 7.38 5.68 2.06
CA MET A 23 7.32 7.04 2.58
C MET A 23 8.32 7.94 1.88
N PHE A 24 7.81 9.08 1.42
CA PHE A 24 8.54 10.13 0.74
C PHE A 24 8.48 11.42 1.57
N SER A 25 9.55 12.19 1.58
CA SER A 25 9.57 13.50 2.25
C SER A 25 9.24 14.66 1.33
N ASP A 26 9.29 14.43 0.03
CA ASP A 26 8.98 15.43 -0.98
C ASP A 26 7.80 14.97 -1.82
N ARG A 27 6.97 15.93 -2.22
CA ARG A 27 5.82 15.67 -3.07
C ARG A 27 6.24 15.22 -4.46
N GLY A 28 7.23 15.88 -5.04
CA GLY A 28 7.77 15.54 -6.35
C GLY A 28 8.29 14.12 -6.39
N ALA A 29 9.07 13.69 -5.39
CA ALA A 29 9.55 12.31 -5.31
C ALA A 29 8.41 11.28 -5.23
N ALA A 30 7.35 11.59 -4.48
CA ALA A 30 6.18 10.72 -4.39
C ALA A 30 5.40 10.65 -5.71
N GLU A 31 5.24 11.79 -6.39
CA GLU A 31 4.57 11.86 -7.70
C GLU A 31 5.36 11.14 -8.79
N ASP A 32 6.70 11.30 -8.80
CA ASP A 32 7.60 10.60 -9.71
C ASP A 32 7.55 9.08 -9.50
N ALA A 33 7.47 8.63 -8.23
CA ALA A 33 7.28 7.23 -7.91
C ALA A 33 5.91 6.68 -8.37
N VAL A 34 4.84 7.47 -8.26
CA VAL A 34 3.52 7.09 -8.79
C VAL A 34 3.58 6.98 -10.31
N ASP A 35 4.22 7.91 -11.00
CA ASP A 35 4.43 7.85 -12.45
C ASP A 35 5.23 6.61 -12.86
N GLY A 36 6.32 6.29 -12.13
CA GLY A 36 7.12 5.09 -12.34
C GLY A 36 6.32 3.78 -12.15
N LEU A 37 5.40 3.76 -11.18
CA LEU A 37 4.49 2.63 -10.98
C LEU A 37 3.48 2.51 -12.13
N LEU A 38 2.88 3.62 -12.57
CA LEU A 38 1.99 3.62 -13.74
C LEU A 38 2.73 3.16 -15.00
N ALA A 39 3.96 3.62 -15.22
CA ALA A 39 4.82 3.22 -16.33
C ALA A 39 5.20 1.72 -16.27
N SER A 40 5.32 1.16 -15.06
CA SER A 40 5.54 -0.27 -14.83
C SER A 40 4.27 -1.11 -15.01
N GLY A 41 3.13 -0.48 -15.27
CA GLY A 41 1.86 -1.12 -15.56
C GLY A 41 1.02 -1.44 -14.32
N PHE A 42 1.23 -0.74 -13.21
CA PHE A 42 0.28 -0.72 -12.09
C PHE A 42 -0.89 0.21 -12.44
N ALA A 43 -2.12 -0.18 -12.07
CA ALA A 43 -3.29 0.69 -12.28
C ALA A 43 -3.38 1.77 -11.19
N ASP A 44 -4.03 2.90 -11.51
CA ASP A 44 -4.25 3.98 -10.54
C ASP A 44 -5.06 3.52 -9.33
N ASP A 45 -6.05 2.64 -9.53
CA ASP A 45 -6.83 2.03 -8.44
C ASP A 45 -5.98 1.17 -7.49
N GLN A 46 -4.83 0.68 -7.96
CA GLN A 46 -3.89 -0.06 -7.12
C GLN A 46 -2.93 0.84 -6.34
N ILE A 47 -2.87 2.13 -6.66
CA ILE A 47 -1.92 3.10 -6.11
C ILE A 47 -2.66 4.13 -5.27
N SER A 48 -2.31 4.24 -3.99
CA SER A 48 -2.90 5.21 -3.07
C SER A 48 -1.81 6.16 -2.56
N LEU A 49 -1.98 7.46 -2.82
CA LEU A 49 -1.09 8.51 -2.32
C LEU A 49 -1.79 9.26 -1.18
N VAL A 50 -1.23 9.19 0.02
CA VAL A 50 -1.74 9.86 1.22
C VAL A 50 -0.70 10.84 1.74
N ALA A 51 -1.04 12.12 1.77
CA ALA A 51 -0.21 13.14 2.42
C ALA A 51 -0.45 13.08 3.94
N ARG A 52 0.56 12.63 4.70
CA ARG A 52 0.55 12.66 6.15
C ARG A 52 1.24 13.94 6.64
N GLY A 53 0.48 14.81 7.30
CA GLY A 53 1.06 15.98 7.98
C GLY A 53 2.09 15.56 9.03
N ALA A 54 3.05 16.44 9.31
CA ALA A 54 4.00 16.20 10.40
C ALA A 54 3.24 16.10 11.73
N GLY A 55 3.53 15.06 12.51
CA GLY A 55 2.85 14.78 13.76
C GLY A 55 3.75 14.01 14.70
N SER A 56 3.28 13.80 15.93
CA SER A 56 3.90 12.81 16.82
C SER A 56 3.06 11.56 16.80
N ASP A 57 3.73 10.42 16.67
CA ASP A 57 3.13 9.11 16.88
C ASP A 57 2.65 8.97 18.35
N GLU A 58 1.84 7.96 18.63
CA GLU A 58 1.32 7.64 19.99
C GLU A 58 2.46 7.46 21.01
N SER A 59 3.65 7.09 20.54
CA SER A 59 4.89 6.99 21.34
C SER A 59 5.60 8.33 21.60
N GLY A 60 5.05 9.45 21.13
CA GLY A 60 5.66 10.79 21.23
C GLY A 60 6.82 11.04 20.27
N LYS A 61 7.15 10.06 19.41
CA LYS A 61 8.19 10.19 18.38
C LYS A 61 7.70 11.12 17.28
N PHE A 62 8.50 12.15 16.98
CA PHE A 62 8.22 13.02 15.84
C PHE A 62 8.28 12.21 14.54
N ILE A 63 7.16 12.12 13.86
CA ILE A 63 7.03 11.60 12.51
C ILE A 63 7.11 12.81 11.57
N PRO A 64 8.22 12.99 10.85
CA PRO A 64 8.28 14.05 9.85
C PRO A 64 7.14 13.85 8.87
N GLY A 65 6.45 14.95 8.54
CA GLY A 65 5.40 14.93 7.54
C GLY A 65 5.94 14.38 6.23
N GLY A 66 5.15 13.56 5.56
CA GLY A 66 5.59 12.83 4.38
C GLY A 66 4.41 12.33 3.57
N LEU A 67 4.70 12.02 2.31
CA LEU A 67 3.73 11.38 1.44
C LEU A 67 3.93 9.88 1.52
N MET A 68 2.85 9.18 1.83
CA MET A 68 2.81 7.73 1.85
C MET A 68 2.20 7.26 0.54
N VAL A 69 2.96 6.49 -0.23
CA VAL A 69 2.48 5.81 -1.43
C VAL A 69 2.28 4.36 -1.08
N THR A 70 1.07 3.85 -1.22
CA THR A 70 0.73 2.44 -1.03
C THR A 70 0.37 1.85 -2.37
N VAL A 71 1.04 0.79 -2.79
CA VAL A 71 0.72 0.07 -4.03
C VAL A 71 0.34 -1.37 -3.74
N SER A 72 -0.82 -1.78 -4.23
CA SER A 72 -1.32 -3.16 -4.14
C SER A 72 -0.64 -4.02 -5.20
N ALA A 73 0.47 -4.63 -4.81
CA ALA A 73 1.28 -5.48 -5.67
C ALA A 73 0.81 -6.94 -5.54
N LYS A 74 -0.17 -7.35 -6.36
CA LYS A 74 -0.67 -8.74 -6.42
C LYS A 74 0.38 -9.68 -7.03
N GLY A 75 1.42 -10.03 -6.28
CA GLY A 75 2.53 -10.89 -6.74
C GLY A 75 3.61 -10.16 -7.55
N ARG A 76 3.64 -8.82 -7.48
CA ARG A 76 4.64 -7.95 -8.13
C ARG A 76 5.38 -7.08 -7.11
N GLU A 77 5.48 -7.51 -5.86
CA GLU A 77 6.04 -6.66 -4.80
C GLU A 77 7.49 -6.24 -5.08
N ALA A 78 8.31 -7.17 -5.56
CA ALA A 78 9.70 -6.89 -5.89
C ALA A 78 9.86 -5.81 -6.97
N ASP A 79 8.91 -5.72 -7.90
CA ASP A 79 8.90 -4.71 -8.95
C ASP A 79 8.47 -3.34 -8.39
N ALA A 80 7.40 -3.33 -7.59
CA ALA A 80 6.95 -2.14 -6.87
C ALA A 80 8.01 -1.59 -5.92
N GLU A 81 8.61 -2.43 -5.08
CA GLU A 81 9.70 -2.06 -4.17
C GLU A 81 10.88 -1.47 -4.94
N ARG A 82 11.23 -2.06 -6.09
CA ARG A 82 12.34 -1.59 -6.91
C ARG A 82 12.07 -0.19 -7.45
N VAL A 83 10.88 0.05 -7.99
CA VAL A 83 10.47 1.39 -8.45
C VAL A 83 10.51 2.38 -7.29
N LEU A 84 9.84 2.06 -6.17
CA LEU A 84 9.78 2.96 -5.01
C LEU A 84 11.18 3.30 -4.45
N ARG A 85 12.11 2.34 -4.41
CA ARG A 85 13.50 2.58 -3.98
C ARG A 85 14.32 3.39 -4.97
N ASP A 86 14.02 3.31 -6.27
CA ASP A 86 14.70 4.10 -7.31
C ASP A 86 14.37 5.59 -7.16
N HIS A 87 13.14 5.90 -6.75
CA HIS A 87 12.63 7.27 -6.58
C HIS A 87 12.85 7.87 -5.16
N GLU A 88 13.94 7.48 -4.48
CA GLU A 88 14.32 8.04 -3.16
C GLU A 88 13.31 7.83 -2.02
N ALA A 89 12.51 6.75 -2.06
CA ALA A 89 11.69 6.39 -0.90
C ALA A 89 12.59 6.24 0.35
N ARG A 90 12.26 6.99 1.41
CA ARG A 90 13.02 6.96 2.67
C ARG A 90 12.83 5.66 3.42
N GLU A 91 11.63 5.11 3.32
CA GLU A 91 11.26 3.85 3.92
C GLU A 91 10.36 3.12 2.94
N VAL A 92 10.63 1.85 2.72
CA VAL A 92 9.80 0.95 1.92
C VAL A 92 9.49 -0.24 2.81
N THR A 93 8.20 -0.53 2.96
CA THR A 93 7.70 -1.60 3.81
C THR A 93 6.69 -2.40 3.01
N THR A 94 6.99 -3.67 2.82
CA THR A 94 6.05 -4.62 2.23
C THR A 94 5.19 -5.19 3.34
N ASN A 95 3.91 -4.84 3.36
CA ASN A 95 2.97 -5.33 4.35
C ASN A 95 1.89 -6.20 3.71
N ARG A 96 1.56 -7.32 4.36
CA ARG A 96 0.43 -8.17 3.96
C ARG A 96 -0.83 -7.55 4.55
N ILE A 97 -1.59 -6.82 3.73
CA ILE A 97 -2.83 -6.19 4.18
C ILE A 97 -3.91 -7.27 4.26
N GLY A 98 -4.19 -7.75 5.46
CA GLY A 98 -5.47 -8.38 5.77
C GLY A 98 -6.59 -7.33 5.69
N ALA A 99 -7.82 -7.73 5.35
CA ALA A 99 -8.99 -6.89 5.03
C ALA A 99 -9.39 -5.80 6.06
N THR A 100 -8.70 -5.68 7.18
CA THR A 100 -8.79 -4.55 8.10
C THR A 100 -7.54 -3.70 7.90
N GLY A 101 -7.65 -2.49 7.35
CA GLY A 101 -6.52 -1.57 7.08
C GLY A 101 -5.72 -1.08 8.30
N LYS A 102 -5.42 -1.97 9.25
CA LYS A 102 -4.38 -1.81 10.27
C LYS A 102 -3.12 -2.48 9.73
N VAL A 103 -2.12 -1.64 9.45
CA VAL A 103 -0.72 -2.03 9.32
C VAL A 103 -0.33 -2.67 10.66
N GLY A 104 -0.35 -4.00 10.71
CA GLY A 104 0.09 -4.73 11.89
C GLY A 104 1.60 -4.57 12.02
N GLU A 105 2.04 -3.95 13.10
CA GLU A 105 3.41 -4.03 13.58
C GLU A 105 3.62 -5.46 14.11
N GLU A 106 4.25 -6.32 13.32
CA GLU A 106 4.77 -7.60 13.84
C GLU A 106 6.17 -7.34 14.41
N THR A 107 6.24 -7.23 15.74
CA THR A 107 7.47 -7.26 16.56
C THR A 107 8.19 -8.58 16.49
#